data_AF-A0A428QSF8-F1
#
_entry.id   AF-A0A428QSF8-F1
#
_cell.length_a   1.000
_cell.length_b   1.000
_cell.length_c   1.000
_cell.angle_alpha   90.00
_cell.angle_beta   90.00
_cell.angle_gamma   90.00
#
_symmetry.space_group_name_H-M   'P 1'
#
loop_
_entity.id
_entity.type
_entity.pdbx_description
1 polymer ?
#
loop_
_entity_poly.entity_id
_entity_poly.type
_entity_poly.pdbx_seq_one_letter_code
_entity_poly.pdbx_strand_id
1 'polypeptide(L)'
;MSNVLRNRRPTTGPGAEHDSGAIKPILADEESPKVTFMALPTEIHLAISRMLIYPDALSLKHTNAHFYSLVDTGVNLKVEWLVERRSLHLECPNDRRCDLGSDLRFCRGSVP
;
A
#
# COMPACT_ATOMS: atom_id res chain seq x y z
N MET A 1 20.97 36.18 19.39
CA MET A 1 20.45 37.35 18.65
C MET A 1 19.95 36.80 17.32
N SER A 2 18.67 36.75 16.93
CA SER A 2 17.45 37.37 17.43
C SER A 2 16.26 36.64 16.79
N ASN A 3 15.21 36.35 17.55
CA ASN A 3 13.87 36.13 17.00
C ASN A 3 13.41 37.39 16.27
N VAL A 4 12.83 37.27 15.08
CA VAL A 4 12.01 38.35 14.50
C VAL A 4 10.72 37.77 13.94
N LEU A 5 9.71 37.79 14.81
CA LEU A 5 8.30 37.88 14.44
C LEU A 5 8.08 39.03 13.46
N ARG A 6 7.34 38.80 12.38
CA ARG A 6 6.62 39.86 11.67
C ARG A 6 5.19 39.44 11.34
N ASN A 7 4.30 39.76 12.28
CA ASN A 7 2.89 40.02 12.03
C ASN A 7 2.74 41.14 10.99
N ARG A 8 1.77 41.00 10.07
CA ARG A 8 1.01 42.16 9.56
C ARG A 8 -0.49 41.87 9.59
N ARG A 9 -1.20 42.93 9.96
CA ARG A 9 -2.54 43.01 10.54
C ARG A 9 -3.68 43.00 9.51
N PRO A 10 -4.92 42.80 9.98
CA PRO A 10 -6.14 42.67 9.18
C PRO A 10 -6.70 44.03 8.76
N THR A 11 -7.44 44.06 7.66
CA THR A 11 -8.33 45.16 7.30
C THR A 11 -9.77 44.70 7.48
N THR A 12 -10.38 45.14 8.59
CA THR A 12 -11.84 45.18 8.76
C THR A 12 -12.43 46.30 7.92
N GLY A 13 -13.36 45.96 7.04
CA GLY A 13 -14.35 46.87 6.46
C GLY A 13 -15.75 46.29 6.66
N PRO A 14 -16.79 47.10 6.93
CA PRO A 14 -17.99 46.67 7.64
C PRO A 14 -19.23 46.46 6.74
N GLY A 15 -20.10 45.53 7.18
CA GLY A 15 -21.55 45.72 7.14
C GLY A 15 -22.31 45.17 5.93
N ALA A 16 -22.97 44.02 6.12
CA ALA A 16 -24.40 43.83 5.82
C ALA A 16 -24.86 42.48 6.40
N GLU A 17 -25.65 42.53 7.47
CA GLU A 17 -26.35 41.40 8.07
C GLU A 17 -27.71 41.19 7.40
N HIS A 18 -27.97 39.97 6.93
CA HIS A 18 -29.27 39.30 6.74
C HIS A 18 -28.93 37.92 6.17
N ASP A 19 -29.51 36.79 6.53
CA ASP A 19 -30.69 36.46 7.31
C ASP A 19 -30.56 34.95 7.62
N SER A 20 -31.12 34.57 8.76
CA SER A 20 -31.59 33.25 9.18
C SER A 20 -31.32 32.05 8.27
N GLY A 21 -30.63 31.06 8.83
CA GLY A 21 -30.64 29.70 8.28
C GLY A 21 -29.40 28.90 8.61
N ALA A 22 -29.02 28.80 9.88
CA ALA A 22 -28.02 27.83 10.30
C ALA A 22 -28.60 26.41 10.18
N ILE A 23 -28.68 25.90 8.95
CA ILE A 23 -28.73 24.47 8.69
C ILE A 23 -27.38 23.95 9.17
N LYS A 24 -27.31 23.44 10.40
CA LYS A 24 -26.28 22.47 10.73
C LYS A 24 -26.48 21.34 9.72
N PRO A 25 -25.52 20.99 8.85
CA PRO A 25 -25.64 19.79 8.07
C PRO A 25 -25.69 18.64 9.07
N ILE A 26 -26.90 18.14 9.30
CA ILE A 26 -27.15 16.86 9.95
C ILE A 26 -26.71 15.84 8.92
N LEU A 27 -25.43 15.53 8.92
CA LEU A 27 -24.93 14.22 8.60
C LEU A 27 -23.87 13.97 9.66
N ALA A 28 -24.35 13.52 10.83
CA ALA A 28 -23.55 12.64 11.65
C ALA A 28 -23.11 11.54 10.68
N ASP A 29 -21.85 11.59 10.27
CA ASP A 29 -21.16 10.44 9.76
C ASP A 29 -21.18 9.48 10.95
N GLU A 30 -22.23 8.65 11.00
CA GLU A 30 -22.19 7.40 11.73
C GLU A 30 -21.05 6.63 11.07
N GLU A 31 -19.80 6.93 11.47
CA GLU A 31 -18.61 6.27 10.96
C GLU A 31 -18.74 4.82 11.38
N SER A 32 -19.39 4.03 10.52
CA SER A 32 -19.32 2.58 10.57
C SER A 32 -17.83 2.27 10.71
N PRO A 33 -17.42 1.51 11.74
CA PRO A 33 -16.00 1.31 12.01
C PRO A 33 -15.35 0.81 10.73
N LYS A 34 -14.40 1.59 10.20
CA LYS A 34 -13.69 1.27 8.97
C LYS A 34 -13.01 -0.08 9.17
N VAL A 35 -13.59 -1.14 8.60
CA VAL A 35 -13.00 -2.47 8.63
C VAL A 35 -11.71 -2.39 7.82
N THR A 36 -10.59 -2.45 8.52
CA THR A 36 -9.26 -2.47 7.88
C THR A 36 -8.88 -3.90 7.56
N PHE A 37 -7.97 -4.08 6.60
CA PHE A 37 -7.40 -5.39 6.30
C PHE A 37 -6.81 -6.05 7.56
N MET A 38 -6.15 -5.25 8.42
CA MET A 38 -5.56 -5.71 9.67
C MET A 38 -6.57 -6.15 10.74
N ALA A 39 -7.86 -5.90 10.54
CA ALA A 39 -8.91 -6.41 11.42
C ALA A 39 -9.22 -7.90 11.18
N LEU A 40 -8.70 -8.49 10.09
CA LEU A 40 -8.86 -9.90 9.79
C LEU A 40 -8.00 -10.77 10.71
N PRO A 41 -8.47 -11.97 11.08
CA PRO A 41 -7.64 -12.96 11.77
C PRO A 41 -6.41 -13.38 10.94
N THR A 42 -5.35 -13.80 11.62
CA THR A 42 -4.09 -14.24 10.98
C THR A 42 -4.31 -15.43 10.04
N GLU A 43 -5.26 -16.30 10.34
CA GLU A 43 -5.63 -17.44 9.49
C GLU A 43 -6.15 -16.97 8.13
N ILE A 44 -6.90 -15.86 8.10
CA ILE A 44 -7.40 -15.26 6.85
C ILE A 44 -6.26 -14.58 6.10
N HIS A 45 -5.37 -13.89 6.80
CA HIS A 45 -4.15 -13.34 6.20
C HIS A 45 -3.29 -14.43 5.53
N LEU A 46 -3.14 -15.60 6.17
CA LEU A 46 -2.44 -16.76 5.63
C LEU A 46 -3.17 -17.38 4.43
N ALA A 47 -4.49 -17.45 4.47
CA ALA A 47 -5.27 -17.96 3.34
C ALA A 47 -5.10 -17.05 2.11
N ILE A 48 -5.14 -15.73 2.32
CA ILE A 48 -4.94 -14.74 1.27
C ILE A 48 -3.53 -14.83 0.70
N SER A 49 -2.49 -14.90 1.55
CA SER A 49 -1.10 -14.94 1.08
C SER A 49 -0.80 -16.14 0.18
N ARG A 50 -1.46 -17.29 0.40
CA ARG A 50 -1.33 -18.50 -0.42
C ARG A 50 -1.97 -18.38 -1.80
N MET A 51 -2.84 -17.40 -2.02
CA MET A 51 -3.51 -17.18 -3.31
C MET A 51 -2.77 -16.17 -4.20
N LEU A 52 -1.71 -15.54 -3.70
CA LEU A 52 -0.99 -14.49 -4.42
C LEU A 52 0.12 -15.07 -5.28
N ILE A 53 0.23 -14.55 -6.50
CA ILE A 53 1.40 -14.77 -7.35
C ILE A 53 2.63 -14.07 -6.78
N TYR A 54 3.82 -14.49 -7.20
CA TYR A 54 5.09 -13.99 -6.64
C TYR A 54 5.19 -12.45 -6.50
N PRO A 55 4.92 -11.62 -7.52
CA PRO A 55 5.04 -10.16 -7.38
C PRO A 55 4.11 -9.57 -6.32
N ASP A 56 2.89 -10.09 -6.21
CA ASP A 56 1.88 -9.59 -5.28
C ASP A 56 2.17 -10.07 -3.85
N ALA A 57 2.58 -11.33 -3.69
CA ALA A 57 3.03 -11.88 -2.42
C ALA A 57 4.24 -11.11 -1.87
N LEU A 58 5.22 -10.82 -2.72
CA LEU A 58 6.38 -10.01 -2.34
C LEU A 58 5.97 -8.59 -1.94
N SER A 59 5.04 -7.99 -2.66
CA SER A 59 4.52 -6.66 -2.34
C SER A 59 3.84 -6.68 -0.97
N LEU A 60 2.98 -7.66 -0.70
CA LEU A 60 2.30 -7.81 0.60
C LEU A 60 3.31 -8.00 1.74
N LYS A 61 4.31 -8.87 1.55
CA LYS A 61 5.39 -9.13 2.51
C LYS A 61 6.11 -7.86 2.95
N HIS A 62 6.28 -6.89 2.05
CA HIS A 62 6.99 -5.63 2.32
C HIS A 62 6.10 -4.48 2.82
N THR A 63 4.80 -4.70 3.05
CA THR A 63 3.90 -3.64 3.54
C THR A 63 4.08 -3.34 5.03
N ASN A 64 4.30 -4.36 5.88
CA ASN A 64 4.52 -4.21 7.31
C ASN A 64 5.22 -5.44 7.92
N ALA A 65 5.64 -5.32 9.19
CA ALA A 65 6.37 -6.37 9.88
C ALA A 65 5.57 -7.67 10.09
N HIS A 66 4.24 -7.59 10.22
CA HIS A 66 3.36 -8.77 10.36
C HIS A 66 3.37 -9.59 9.08
N PHE A 67 3.19 -8.98 7.91
CA PHE A 67 3.26 -9.70 6.65
C PHE A 67 4.68 -10.13 6.28
N TYR A 68 5.69 -9.40 6.72
CA TYR A 68 7.09 -9.78 6.48
C TYR A 68 7.44 -11.13 7.09
N SER A 69 6.92 -11.44 8.28
CA SER A 69 7.12 -12.73 8.94
C SER A 69 6.14 -13.81 8.49
N LEU A 70 4.97 -13.43 7.96
CA LEU A 70 3.88 -14.34 7.63
C LEU A 70 3.93 -14.84 6.17
N VAL A 71 4.31 -13.99 5.22
CA VAL A 71 4.20 -14.27 3.79
C VAL A 71 5.44 -15.00 3.28
N ASP A 72 5.23 -16.19 2.70
CA ASP A 72 6.28 -16.98 2.07
C ASP A 72 6.42 -16.61 0.58
N THR A 73 7.63 -16.20 0.20
CA THR A 73 8.05 -15.88 -1.18
C THR A 73 9.17 -16.83 -1.64
N GLY A 74 9.06 -18.09 -1.24
CA GLY A 74 10.03 -19.14 -1.55
C GLY A 74 10.21 -19.43 -3.05
N VAL A 75 11.16 -20.32 -3.34
CA VAL A 75 11.56 -20.69 -4.71
C VAL A 75 10.39 -21.21 -5.53
N ASN A 76 9.49 -22.01 -4.94
CA ASN A 76 8.36 -22.61 -5.65
C ASN A 76 7.46 -21.54 -6.29
N LEU A 77 7.13 -20.48 -5.55
CA LEU A 77 6.27 -19.40 -6.04
C LEU A 77 6.92 -18.62 -7.19
N LYS A 78 8.24 -18.42 -7.14
CA LYS A 78 9.02 -17.79 -8.22
C LYS A 78 9.03 -18.64 -9.48
N VAL A 79 9.23 -19.95 -9.32
CA VAL A 79 9.24 -20.90 -10.43
C VAL A 79 7.87 -20.99 -11.09
N GLU A 80 6.81 -21.13 -10.28
CA GLU A 80 5.42 -21.15 -10.77
C GLU A 80 5.10 -19.90 -11.59
N TRP A 81 5.43 -18.72 -11.07
CA TRP A 81 5.26 -17.46 -11.78
C TRP A 81 6.03 -17.38 -13.12
N LEU A 82 7.27 -17.88 -13.16
CA LEU A 82 8.06 -17.94 -14.40
C LEU A 82 7.45 -18.91 -15.43
N VAL A 83 6.99 -20.07 -14.98
CA VAL A 83 6.34 -21.08 -15.83
C VAL A 83 5.06 -20.51 -16.44
N GLU A 84 4.21 -19.87 -15.62
CA GLU A 84 2.98 -19.23 -16.09
C GLU A 84 3.27 -18.12 -17.10
N ARG A 85 4.19 -17.18 -16.80
CA ARG A 85 4.60 -16.14 -17.78
C ARG A 85 5.06 -16.73 -19.10
N ARG A 86 5.87 -17.79 -19.06
CA ARG A 86 6.36 -18.43 -20.27
C ARG A 86 5.25 -19.11 -21.06
N SER A 87 4.28 -19.73 -20.39
CA SER A 87 3.09 -20.30 -21.03
C SER A 87 2.27 -19.22 -21.76
N LEU A 88 2.24 -18.01 -21.22
CA LEU A 88 1.58 -16.84 -21.78
C LEU A 88 2.44 -16.09 -22.81
N HIS A 89 3.63 -16.62 -23.16
CA HIS A 89 4.57 -15.99 -24.10
C HIS A 89 4.97 -14.57 -23.68
N LEU A 90 4.95 -14.28 -22.38
CA LEU A 90 5.41 -13.02 -21.82
C LEU A 90 6.94 -13.05 -21.65
N GLU A 91 7.56 -11.88 -21.72
CA GLU A 91 8.99 -11.76 -21.43
C GLU A 91 9.29 -12.24 -20.00
N CYS A 92 10.25 -13.15 -19.90
CA CYS A 92 10.74 -13.68 -18.64
C CYS A 92 12.07 -13.01 -18.31
N PRO A 93 12.30 -12.63 -17.04
CA PRO A 93 13.56 -12.04 -16.62
C PRO A 93 14.72 -13.03 -16.83
N ASN A 94 15.59 -12.75 -17.80
CA ASN A 94 16.63 -13.70 -18.22
C ASN A 94 17.95 -13.05 -18.67
N ASP A 95 18.16 -11.76 -18.40
CA ASP A 95 19.21 -11.01 -19.10
C ASP A 95 20.63 -11.37 -18.65
N ARG A 96 20.84 -11.74 -17.37
CA ARG A 96 22.21 -12.06 -16.87
C ARG A 96 22.30 -13.20 -15.86
N ARG A 97 21.49 -13.22 -14.79
CA ARG A 97 21.40 -14.32 -13.78
C ARG A 97 20.10 -14.20 -12.98
N CYS A 98 19.10 -15.02 -13.26
CA CYS A 98 17.92 -15.15 -12.40
C CYS A 98 18.28 -16.09 -11.23
N ASP A 99 18.62 -15.53 -10.06
CA ASP A 99 18.92 -16.32 -8.86
C ASP A 99 17.66 -16.43 -7.99
N LEU A 100 17.14 -17.65 -7.88
CA LEU A 100 15.93 -17.99 -7.13
C LEU A 100 16.14 -17.97 -5.60
N GLY A 101 17.39 -17.93 -5.13
CA GLY A 101 17.77 -18.09 -3.73
C GLY A 101 17.34 -16.96 -2.80
N SER A 102 17.02 -15.76 -3.31
CA SER A 102 16.40 -14.71 -2.51
C SER A 102 15.61 -13.73 -3.35
N ASP A 103 14.66 -13.03 -2.74
CA ASP A 103 13.83 -12.01 -3.42
C ASP A 103 14.71 -10.90 -3.99
N LEU A 104 15.73 -10.46 -3.23
CA LEU A 104 16.67 -9.43 -3.65
C LEU A 104 17.43 -9.82 -4.92
N ARG A 105 17.96 -11.05 -4.98
CA ARG A 105 18.73 -11.50 -6.14
C ARG A 105 17.82 -11.77 -7.34
N PHE A 106 16.62 -12.31 -7.09
CA PHE A 106 15.63 -12.55 -8.13
C PHE A 106 15.20 -11.23 -8.79
N CYS A 107 14.78 -10.24 -8.00
CA CYS A 107 14.35 -8.94 -8.53
C CYS A 107 15.47 -8.18 -9.25
N ARG A 108 16.73 -8.29 -8.80
CA ARG A 108 17.89 -7.66 -9.47
C ARG A 108 18.25 -8.27 -10.82
N GLY A 109 17.94 -9.55 -11.03
CA GLY A 109 18.14 -10.22 -12.33
C GLY A 109 17.01 -9.92 -13.34
N SER A 110 15.98 -9.17 -12.93
CA SER A 110 14.70 -9.08 -13.64
C SER A 110 14.41 -7.76 -14.34
N VAL A 111 15.26 -6.75 -14.19
CA VAL A 111 14.98 -5.39 -14.67
C VAL A 111 16.21 -4.85 -15.43
N PRO A 112 16.07 -4.45 -16.71
CA PRO A 112 17.06 -3.67 -17.45
C PRO A 112 17.36 -2.31 -16.82
#